data_AF-A0A7S2M4Q3-F1
#
_entry.id   AF-A0A7S2M4Q3-F1
#
_cell.length_a   1.000
_cell.length_b   1.000
_cell.length_c   1.000
_cell.angle_alpha   90.00
_cell.angle_beta   90.00
_cell.angle_gamma   90.00
#
_symmetry.space_group_name_H-M   'P 1'
#
loop_
_entity.id
_entity.type
_entity.pdbx_description
1 polymer ?
#
loop_
_entity_poly.entity_id
_entity_poly.type
_entity_poly.pdbx_seq_one_letter_code
_entity_poly.pdbx_strand_id
1 'polypeptide(L)'
;AESIKHWLQEDGSAGTMTLLYRSSRDGLSPGAFHDKCDDNDSGDNVRTLVIIETKEGGIVGGYSNTPWDCFNGNYIGADKAFLFALSGFNTTSPCKMKLKDKDDVEAIMNDGDHGPVFGGGHDLCVEGSRVYLDVGHTYEIGPTEEFNCNENYEINEMEVFQVSDPGKQKQLSPCSEKKATLVDRFTREVNVAINQKWLTLQELEEEVFSLEESFKDEITFIDSFVSRDTSGVVMLNVSGTMMATERAVLMFAEDSVLAQQFDDTKWTEQGCKDMRVKDWEPDDVMKWMKKITDIPNNVAQLFIENE
;
A
#
# COMPACT_ATOMS: atom_id res chain seq x y z
N ALA A 1 -10.67 -5.12 -6.47
CA ALA A 1 -9.55 -4.49 -5.73
C ALA A 1 -9.70 -2.97 -5.58
N GLU A 2 -10.32 -2.25 -6.54
CA GLU A 2 -10.61 -0.80 -6.40
C GLU A 2 -11.51 -0.48 -5.18
N SER A 3 -12.42 -1.38 -4.81
CA SER A 3 -13.40 -1.16 -3.74
C SER A 3 -12.78 -1.03 -2.34
N ILE A 4 -11.85 -1.91 -1.93
CA ILE A 4 -11.24 -1.84 -0.59
C ILE A 4 -10.39 -0.58 -0.42
N LYS A 5 -9.55 -0.25 -1.41
CA LYS A 5 -8.73 0.96 -1.34
C LYS A 5 -9.59 2.22 -1.20
N HIS A 6 -10.68 2.29 -1.95
CA HIS A 6 -11.66 3.38 -1.83
C HIS A 6 -12.28 3.45 -0.44
N TRP A 7 -12.72 2.31 0.12
CA TRP A 7 -13.30 2.27 1.48
C TRP A 7 -12.31 2.69 2.56
N LEU A 8 -11.04 2.30 2.44
CA LEU A 8 -9.99 2.73 3.37
C LEU A 8 -9.66 4.22 3.22
N GLN A 9 -9.71 4.76 2.00
CA GLN A 9 -9.56 6.20 1.75
C GLN A 9 -10.66 7.03 2.39
N GLU A 10 -11.93 6.60 2.27
CA GLU A 10 -13.08 7.25 2.93
C GLU A 10 -12.87 7.38 4.45
N ASP A 11 -12.29 6.35 5.07
CA ASP A 11 -12.06 6.31 6.53
C ASP A 11 -10.73 6.97 6.96
N GLY A 12 -10.03 7.58 6.01
CA GLY A 12 -8.77 8.33 6.21
C GLY A 12 -7.53 7.44 6.31
N SER A 13 -7.63 6.16 5.96
CA SER A 13 -6.59 5.12 6.09
C SER A 13 -5.98 4.76 4.74
N ALA A 14 -5.68 5.77 3.93
CA ALA A 14 -5.27 5.65 2.53
C ALA A 14 -3.81 5.20 2.30
N GLY A 15 -3.09 4.75 3.33
CA GLY A 15 -1.65 4.55 3.23
C GLY A 15 -1.25 3.12 2.85
N THR A 16 -0.01 2.79 3.16
CA THR A 16 0.63 1.56 2.73
C THR A 16 0.12 0.36 3.52
N MET A 17 -0.07 -0.76 2.82
CA MET A 17 -0.40 -2.06 3.42
C MET A 17 0.86 -2.90 3.59
N THR A 18 1.12 -3.35 4.81
CA THR A 18 2.23 -4.26 5.11
C THR A 18 1.67 -5.59 5.58
N LEU A 19 2.07 -6.70 4.95
CA LEU A 19 1.62 -8.04 5.34
C LEU A 19 2.21 -8.42 6.71
N LEU A 20 1.35 -8.64 7.71
CA LEU A 20 1.73 -9.11 9.04
C LEU A 20 1.68 -10.64 9.11
N TYR A 21 0.56 -11.21 8.68
CA TYR A 21 0.25 -12.63 8.82
C TYR A 21 -0.25 -13.20 7.51
N ARG A 22 0.17 -14.44 7.21
CA ARG A 22 -0.38 -15.25 6.11
C ARG A 22 -0.52 -16.69 6.59
N SER A 23 -1.72 -17.24 6.50
CA SER A 23 -2.03 -18.56 7.07
C SER A 23 -1.21 -19.70 6.47
N SER A 24 -0.89 -19.66 5.16
CA SER A 24 -0.01 -20.65 4.51
C SER A 24 1.45 -20.58 4.97
N ARG A 25 1.89 -19.44 5.53
CA ARG A 25 3.24 -19.22 6.05
C ARG A 25 3.32 -19.45 7.55
N ASP A 26 2.35 -18.93 8.30
CA ASP A 26 2.40 -18.81 9.76
C ASP A 26 1.50 -19.85 10.48
N GLY A 27 0.58 -20.49 9.76
CA GLY A 27 -0.36 -21.48 10.31
C GLY A 27 -1.69 -20.87 10.79
N LEU A 28 -2.73 -21.70 10.89
CA LEU A 28 -4.13 -21.29 11.19
C LEU A 28 -4.51 -21.34 12.68
N SER A 29 -3.55 -21.51 13.59
CA SER A 29 -3.86 -21.52 15.02
C SER A 29 -4.13 -20.10 15.54
N PRO A 30 -5.06 -19.91 16.49
CA PRO A 30 -5.27 -18.65 17.23
C PRO A 30 -3.95 -17.99 17.68
N GLY A 31 -3.08 -18.77 18.33
CA GLY A 31 -1.77 -18.27 18.78
C GLY A 31 -0.87 -17.77 17.65
N ALA A 32 -0.97 -18.29 16.43
CA ALA A 32 -0.18 -17.81 15.30
C ALA A 32 -0.68 -16.46 14.76
N PHE A 33 -1.99 -16.21 14.87
CA PHE A 33 -2.55 -14.89 14.59
C PHE A 33 -2.08 -13.89 15.67
N HIS A 34 -2.28 -14.20 16.94
CA HIS A 34 -1.92 -13.32 18.06
C HIS A 34 -0.40 -13.02 18.11
N ASP A 35 0.46 -14.02 17.86
CA ASP A 35 1.91 -13.84 17.76
C ASP A 35 2.35 -12.84 16.66
N LYS A 36 1.50 -12.61 15.65
CA LYS A 36 1.80 -11.74 14.49
C LYS A 36 1.04 -10.43 14.48
N CYS A 37 -0.16 -10.40 15.05
CA CYS A 37 -1.13 -9.32 14.85
C CYS A 37 -1.42 -8.52 16.13
N ASP A 38 -1.13 -9.06 17.32
CA ASP A 38 -1.35 -8.34 18.59
C ASP A 38 -0.38 -7.18 18.74
N ASP A 39 -0.85 -6.08 19.32
CA ASP A 39 0.02 -4.96 19.65
C ASP A 39 0.86 -5.27 20.90
N ASN A 40 2.16 -5.44 20.69
CA ASN A 40 3.13 -5.78 21.72
C ASN A 40 3.83 -4.52 22.28
N ASP A 41 3.10 -3.58 22.88
CA ASP A 41 3.60 -2.33 23.52
C ASP A 41 3.97 -1.14 22.59
N SER A 42 3.52 -1.09 21.32
CA SER A 42 3.88 0.07 20.47
C SER A 42 2.98 1.29 20.70
N GLY A 43 1.73 1.12 21.15
CA GLY A 43 0.80 2.23 21.38
C GLY A 43 0.43 3.00 20.10
N ASP A 44 0.92 2.53 18.95
CA ASP A 44 0.49 2.99 17.65
C ASP A 44 -0.85 2.33 17.35
N ASN A 45 -1.85 3.13 16.93
CA ASN A 45 -3.13 2.62 16.45
C ASN A 45 -2.88 1.62 15.30
N VAL A 46 -2.74 0.34 15.63
CA VAL A 46 -2.57 -0.72 14.65
C VAL A 46 -3.92 -0.90 13.99
N ARG A 47 -3.99 -0.48 12.74
CA ARG A 47 -5.16 -0.68 11.89
C ARG A 47 -4.88 -1.89 11.04
N THR A 48 -5.79 -2.86 11.04
CA THR A 48 -5.59 -4.10 10.32
C THR A 48 -6.70 -4.32 9.32
N LEU A 49 -6.32 -4.76 8.13
CA LEU A 49 -7.23 -5.33 7.14
C LEU A 49 -7.04 -6.85 7.16
N VAL A 50 -8.10 -7.57 7.53
CA VAL A 50 -8.18 -9.03 7.47
C VAL A 50 -8.86 -9.41 6.17
N ILE A 51 -8.24 -10.30 5.39
CA ILE A 51 -8.78 -10.86 4.15
C ILE A 51 -8.77 -12.39 4.26
N ILE A 52 -9.91 -13.01 4.02
CA ILE A 52 -10.11 -14.46 4.09
C ILE A 52 -10.65 -14.93 2.75
N GLU A 53 -9.92 -15.85 2.11
CA GLU A 53 -10.40 -16.65 1.00
C GLU A 53 -10.89 -18.00 1.52
N THR A 54 -12.12 -18.37 1.19
CA THR A 54 -12.70 -19.67 1.54
C THR A 54 -12.47 -20.69 0.42
N LYS A 55 -12.53 -21.99 0.73
CA LYS A 55 -12.39 -23.06 -0.26
C LYS A 55 -13.50 -23.08 -1.31
N GLU A 56 -14.64 -22.49 -0.99
CA GLU A 56 -15.78 -22.32 -1.90
C GLU A 56 -15.60 -21.11 -2.85
N GLY A 57 -14.49 -20.37 -2.74
CA GLY A 57 -14.17 -19.21 -3.58
C GLY A 57 -14.76 -17.90 -3.07
N GLY A 58 -15.25 -17.87 -1.83
CA GLY A 58 -15.71 -16.66 -1.16
C GLY A 58 -14.54 -15.81 -0.70
N ILE A 59 -14.63 -14.48 -0.87
CA ILE A 59 -13.66 -13.54 -0.30
C ILE A 59 -14.40 -12.59 0.64
N VAL A 60 -14.08 -12.69 1.92
CA VAL A 60 -14.70 -11.97 3.03
C VAL A 60 -13.61 -11.42 3.94
N GLY A 61 -13.95 -10.43 4.76
CA GLY A 61 -13.03 -9.97 5.78
C GLY A 61 -13.55 -8.76 6.53
N GLY A 62 -12.64 -8.13 7.27
CA GLY A 62 -12.94 -6.98 8.07
C GLY A 62 -11.76 -6.04 8.18
N TYR A 63 -12.06 -4.77 8.39
CA TYR A 63 -11.09 -3.76 8.75
C TYR A 63 -11.38 -3.29 10.17
N SER A 64 -10.33 -3.17 10.97
CA SER A 64 -10.39 -2.59 12.32
C SER A 64 -9.38 -1.45 12.42
N ASN A 65 -9.78 -0.37 13.09
CA ASN A 65 -8.88 0.72 13.46
C ASN A 65 -8.42 0.68 14.92
N THR A 66 -8.64 -0.45 15.57
CA THR A 66 -8.33 -0.72 16.97
C THR A 66 -7.40 -1.93 17.04
N PRO A 67 -6.37 -1.92 17.92
CA PRO A 67 -5.44 -3.03 18.05
C PRO A 67 -6.09 -4.31 18.60
N TRP A 68 -5.52 -5.45 18.23
CA TRP A 68 -5.86 -6.77 18.77
C TRP A 68 -5.13 -7.03 20.08
N ASP A 69 -5.75 -7.82 20.94
CA ASP A 69 -5.17 -8.35 22.17
C ASP A 69 -5.65 -9.80 22.37
N CYS A 70 -4.84 -10.63 23.01
CA CYS A 70 -5.19 -11.98 23.42
C CYS A 70 -5.64 -12.07 24.89
N PHE A 71 -5.45 -11.00 25.68
CA PHE A 71 -5.75 -11.01 27.10
C PHE A 71 -7.18 -10.55 27.39
N ASN A 72 -7.93 -11.42 28.11
CA ASN A 72 -9.15 -11.12 28.88
C ASN A 72 -10.52 -11.34 28.24
N GLY A 73 -10.63 -11.89 27.02
CA GLY A 73 -11.95 -12.28 26.46
C GLY A 73 -12.93 -11.11 26.48
N ASN A 74 -12.46 -9.92 26.10
CA ASN A 74 -13.19 -8.67 26.24
C ASN A 74 -13.49 -8.04 24.89
N TYR A 75 -14.48 -7.17 24.90
CA TYR A 75 -14.83 -6.37 23.75
C TYR A 75 -14.13 -5.01 23.78
N ILE A 76 -13.79 -4.51 22.60
CA ILE A 76 -13.26 -3.17 22.41
C ILE A 76 -14.01 -2.45 21.28
N GLY A 77 -14.25 -1.16 21.52
CA GLY A 77 -14.89 -0.28 20.56
C GLY A 77 -13.99 0.07 19.38
N ALA A 78 -14.62 0.34 18.25
CA ALA A 78 -14.01 0.89 17.06
C ALA A 78 -15.02 1.81 16.40
N ASP A 79 -14.59 2.92 15.81
CA ASP A 79 -15.48 3.91 15.19
C ASP A 79 -15.41 3.90 13.65
N LYS A 80 -14.44 3.15 13.10
CA LYS A 80 -14.18 3.01 11.67
C LYS A 80 -14.05 1.55 11.22
N ALA A 81 -14.41 0.60 12.08
CA ALA A 81 -14.43 -0.80 11.68
C ALA A 81 -15.56 -1.08 10.68
N PHE A 82 -15.31 -2.03 9.78
CA PHE A 82 -16.31 -2.51 8.84
C PHE A 82 -15.99 -3.94 8.41
N LEU A 83 -17.04 -4.69 8.07
CA LEU A 83 -16.92 -5.96 7.38
C LEU A 83 -17.09 -5.75 5.87
N PHE A 84 -16.61 -6.70 5.07
CA PHE A 84 -16.83 -6.67 3.64
C PHE A 84 -16.92 -8.07 3.02
N ALA A 85 -17.58 -8.12 1.88
CA ALA A 85 -17.61 -9.25 0.96
C ALA A 85 -17.15 -8.75 -0.42
N LEU A 86 -16.16 -9.40 -1.05
CA LEU A 86 -15.70 -9.03 -2.39
C LEU A 86 -16.27 -9.92 -3.48
N SER A 87 -16.43 -11.21 -3.19
CA SER A 87 -16.92 -12.21 -4.13
C SER A 87 -17.42 -13.45 -3.41
N GLY A 88 -18.14 -14.30 -4.13
CA GLY A 88 -18.78 -15.50 -3.58
C GLY A 88 -20.04 -15.16 -2.80
N PHE A 89 -20.54 -16.12 -2.03
CA PHE A 89 -21.71 -15.96 -1.16
C PHE A 89 -22.99 -15.44 -1.86
N ASN A 90 -23.18 -15.80 -3.13
CA ASN A 90 -24.21 -15.25 -4.04
C ASN A 90 -24.20 -13.71 -4.21
N THR A 91 -23.09 -13.05 -3.90
CA THR A 91 -22.93 -11.61 -4.10
C THR A 91 -22.63 -11.29 -5.56
N THR A 92 -23.26 -10.25 -6.10
CA THR A 92 -23.07 -9.78 -7.49
C THR A 92 -22.07 -8.62 -7.59
N SER A 93 -21.75 -8.00 -6.45
CA SER A 93 -20.81 -6.87 -6.37
C SER A 93 -20.22 -6.77 -4.95
N PRO A 94 -19.03 -6.16 -4.78
CA PRO A 94 -18.43 -5.96 -3.46
C PRO A 94 -19.34 -5.16 -2.52
N CYS A 95 -19.49 -5.61 -1.29
CA CYS A 95 -20.33 -5.02 -0.26
C CYS A 95 -19.49 -4.62 0.96
N LYS A 96 -19.76 -3.43 1.52
CA LYS A 96 -19.22 -2.95 2.80
C LYS A 96 -20.36 -2.93 3.80
N MET A 97 -20.16 -3.54 4.96
CA MET A 97 -21.09 -3.59 6.09
C MET A 97 -20.48 -2.78 7.24
N LYS A 98 -21.05 -1.61 7.52
CA LYS A 98 -20.52 -0.69 8.53
C LYS A 98 -21.00 -1.10 9.93
N LEU A 99 -20.37 -0.55 10.95
CA LEU A 99 -20.94 -0.57 12.30
C LEU A 99 -22.33 0.10 12.29
N LYS A 100 -23.29 -0.51 12.98
CA LYS A 100 -24.61 0.10 13.19
C LYS A 100 -24.55 1.32 14.09
N ASP A 101 -23.69 1.26 15.10
CA ASP A 101 -23.40 2.34 16.03
C ASP A 101 -21.88 2.53 16.13
N LYS A 102 -21.41 3.76 15.94
CA LYS A 102 -19.98 4.09 16.00
C LYS A 102 -19.46 4.19 17.43
N ASP A 103 -20.37 4.35 18.39
CA ASP A 103 -20.05 4.37 19.82
C ASP A 103 -20.19 2.97 20.45
N ASP A 104 -20.41 1.92 19.64
CA ASP A 104 -20.48 0.53 20.09
C ASP A 104 -19.13 0.09 20.68
N VAL A 105 -19.17 -0.42 21.91
CA VAL A 105 -18.00 -0.95 22.62
C VAL A 105 -17.71 -2.41 22.27
N GLU A 106 -18.57 -3.04 21.47
CA GLU A 106 -18.53 -4.45 21.07
C GLU A 106 -18.13 -4.64 19.59
N ALA A 107 -17.37 -3.71 19.02
CA ALA A 107 -16.96 -3.77 17.62
C ALA A 107 -15.97 -4.92 17.32
N ILE A 108 -15.06 -5.22 18.25
CA ILE A 108 -14.01 -6.23 18.13
C ILE A 108 -13.93 -7.03 19.44
N MET A 109 -13.74 -8.35 19.35
CA MET A 109 -13.49 -9.20 20.52
C MET A 109 -12.03 -9.63 20.56
N ASN A 110 -11.41 -9.43 21.71
CA ASN A 110 -10.05 -9.87 22.03
C ASN A 110 -10.11 -11.17 22.81
N ASP A 111 -9.81 -12.29 22.16
CA ASP A 111 -9.87 -13.62 22.74
C ASP A 111 -8.76 -14.51 22.19
N GLY A 112 -7.81 -14.89 23.05
CA GLY A 112 -6.66 -15.72 22.70
C GLY A 112 -7.02 -17.13 22.19
N ASP A 113 -8.25 -17.59 22.40
CA ASP A 113 -8.74 -18.87 21.88
C ASP A 113 -9.25 -18.78 20.44
N HIS A 114 -9.36 -17.57 19.88
CA HIS A 114 -9.85 -17.30 18.53
C HIS A 114 -8.81 -16.56 17.68
N GLY A 115 -9.03 -16.51 16.36
CA GLY A 115 -8.34 -15.58 15.48
C GLY A 115 -9.01 -14.20 15.54
N PRO A 116 -9.13 -13.48 14.41
CA PRO A 116 -9.88 -12.23 14.39
C PRO A 116 -11.38 -12.47 14.63
N VAL A 117 -11.96 -11.67 15.53
CA VAL A 117 -13.40 -11.66 15.84
C VAL A 117 -13.95 -10.23 15.76
N PHE A 118 -14.98 -10.06 14.95
CA PHE A 118 -15.70 -8.80 14.75
C PHE A 118 -17.12 -8.92 15.30
N GLY A 119 -17.50 -7.96 16.15
CA GLY A 119 -18.88 -7.77 16.62
C GLY A 119 -19.24 -8.59 17.88
N GLY A 120 -20.12 -8.02 18.71
CA GLY A 120 -20.64 -8.62 19.95
C GLY A 120 -21.40 -9.93 19.77
N GLY A 121 -21.91 -10.15 18.56
CA GLY A 121 -22.60 -11.38 18.16
C GLY A 121 -21.72 -12.36 17.40
N HIS A 122 -20.41 -12.13 17.33
CA HIS A 122 -19.49 -12.87 16.45
C HIS A 122 -19.90 -12.77 14.97
N ASP A 123 -20.23 -11.55 14.51
CA ASP A 123 -20.64 -11.28 13.13
C ASP A 123 -19.66 -11.90 12.11
N LEU A 124 -18.36 -11.82 12.40
CA LEU A 124 -17.32 -12.63 11.77
C LEU A 124 -16.38 -13.18 12.83
N CYS A 125 -16.16 -14.49 12.85
CA CYS A 125 -15.27 -15.15 13.80
C CYS A 125 -14.40 -16.19 13.11
N VAL A 126 -13.09 -16.18 13.38
CA VAL A 126 -12.17 -17.23 12.91
C VAL A 126 -11.80 -18.14 14.07
N GLU A 127 -12.03 -19.44 13.90
CA GLU A 127 -11.66 -20.47 14.87
C GLU A 127 -10.93 -21.60 14.12
N GLY A 128 -9.63 -21.71 14.34
CA GLY A 128 -8.78 -22.67 13.63
C GLY A 128 -8.86 -22.47 12.11
N SER A 129 -9.30 -23.51 11.39
CA SER A 129 -9.37 -23.49 9.92
C SER A 129 -10.72 -23.07 9.36
N ARG A 130 -11.58 -22.45 10.17
CA ARG A 130 -12.94 -22.05 9.78
C ARG A 130 -13.19 -20.59 10.05
N VAL A 131 -13.99 -19.97 9.19
CA VAL A 131 -14.61 -18.67 9.41
C VAL A 131 -16.11 -18.86 9.57
N TYR A 132 -16.68 -18.30 10.63
CA TYR A 132 -18.10 -18.27 10.93
C TYR A 132 -18.65 -16.88 10.60
N LEU A 133 -19.83 -16.85 9.99
CA LEU A 133 -20.52 -15.63 9.59
C LEU A 133 -21.96 -15.64 10.14
N ASP A 134 -22.26 -14.68 11.00
CA ASP A 134 -23.62 -14.38 11.48
C ASP A 134 -23.82 -12.87 11.55
N VAL A 135 -23.61 -12.22 10.40
CA VAL A 135 -23.58 -10.77 10.26
C VAL A 135 -24.97 -10.18 10.46
N GLY A 136 -25.04 -9.13 11.27
CA GLY A 136 -26.27 -8.41 11.55
C GLY A 136 -26.53 -8.19 13.03
N HIS A 137 -25.57 -8.46 13.92
CA HIS A 137 -25.59 -8.06 15.31
C HIS A 137 -25.02 -6.64 15.48
N THR A 138 -23.70 -6.48 15.40
CA THR A 138 -22.99 -5.20 15.60
C THR A 138 -22.77 -4.47 14.28
N TYR A 139 -22.56 -5.22 13.19
CA TYR A 139 -22.42 -4.67 11.84
C TYR A 139 -23.75 -4.69 11.09
N GLU A 140 -23.87 -3.85 10.06
CA GLU A 140 -24.99 -3.85 9.10
C GLU A 140 -25.19 -5.25 8.51
N ILE A 141 -26.45 -5.62 8.25
CA ILE A 141 -26.81 -6.94 7.73
C ILE A 141 -26.08 -7.26 6.43
N GLY A 142 -25.62 -8.50 6.29
CA GLY A 142 -24.92 -8.97 5.11
C GLY A 142 -25.80 -9.02 3.86
N PRO A 143 -25.17 -9.02 2.67
CA PRO A 143 -25.88 -8.87 1.39
C PRO A 143 -26.77 -10.05 1.02
N THR A 144 -26.55 -11.23 1.62
CA THR A 144 -27.26 -12.48 1.31
C THR A 144 -27.52 -13.27 2.59
N GLU A 145 -28.46 -14.22 2.55
CA GLU A 145 -28.77 -15.07 3.71
C GLU A 145 -27.55 -15.85 4.22
N GLU A 146 -26.64 -16.23 3.33
CA GLU A 146 -25.38 -16.95 3.64
C GLU A 146 -24.46 -16.19 4.61
N PHE A 147 -24.61 -14.86 4.72
CA PHE A 147 -23.89 -14.06 5.70
C PHE A 147 -24.57 -13.99 7.08
N ASN A 148 -25.87 -14.27 7.15
CA ASN A 148 -26.74 -13.86 8.26
C ASN A 148 -27.37 -15.05 9.00
N CYS A 149 -26.87 -16.27 8.78
CA CYS A 149 -27.51 -17.49 9.30
C CYS A 149 -26.55 -18.46 10.01
N ASN A 150 -25.50 -17.93 10.64
CA ASN A 150 -24.52 -18.70 11.41
C ASN A 150 -23.91 -19.87 10.61
N GLU A 151 -23.47 -19.58 9.39
CA GLU A 151 -22.78 -20.55 8.53
C GLU A 151 -21.27 -20.53 8.78
N ASN A 152 -20.59 -21.63 8.41
CA ASN A 152 -19.14 -21.71 8.51
C ASN A 152 -18.50 -22.24 7.23
N TYR A 153 -17.33 -21.70 6.92
CA TYR A 153 -16.59 -21.97 5.69
C TYR A 153 -15.16 -22.37 5.99
N GLU A 154 -14.61 -23.31 5.21
CA GLU A 154 -13.20 -23.69 5.36
C GLU A 154 -12.29 -22.62 4.74
N ILE A 155 -11.28 -22.20 5.50
CA ILE A 155 -10.32 -21.21 5.04
C ILE A 155 -9.34 -21.86 4.04
N ASN A 156 -9.16 -21.22 2.89
CA ASN A 156 -8.11 -21.53 1.93
C ASN A 156 -6.84 -20.70 2.23
N GLU A 157 -7.00 -19.40 2.45
CA GLU A 157 -5.92 -18.49 2.85
C GLU A 157 -6.51 -17.34 3.69
N MET A 158 -5.81 -16.95 4.75
CA MET A 158 -6.08 -15.74 5.51
C MET A 158 -4.84 -14.86 5.52
N GLU A 159 -5.00 -13.60 5.11
CA GLU A 159 -3.96 -12.58 5.14
C GLU A 159 -4.39 -11.41 6.03
N VAL A 160 -3.46 -10.90 6.83
CA VAL A 160 -3.69 -9.71 7.67
C VAL A 160 -2.65 -8.67 7.32
N PHE A 161 -3.11 -7.48 6.99
CA PHE A 161 -2.28 -6.34 6.60
C PHE A 161 -2.40 -5.22 7.63
N GLN A 162 -1.26 -4.67 8.05
CA GLN A 162 -1.22 -3.39 8.73
C GLN A 162 -1.48 -2.27 7.71
N VAL A 163 -2.43 -1.40 8.00
CA VAL A 163 -2.78 -0.24 7.17
C VAL A 163 -2.21 1.03 7.83
N SER A 164 -1.21 1.63 7.20
CA SER A 164 -0.60 2.88 7.68
C SER A 164 -1.33 4.11 7.11
N ASP A 165 -1.18 5.29 7.73
CA ASP A 165 -1.60 6.54 7.08
C ASP A 165 -0.56 6.97 6.04
N PRO A 166 -0.97 7.61 4.93
CA PRO A 166 -0.03 8.17 3.97
C PRO A 166 0.84 9.28 4.59
N GLY A 167 0.39 9.91 5.69
CA GLY A 167 1.17 10.87 6.50
C GLY A 167 1.91 10.26 7.69
N LYS A 168 1.76 8.95 7.91
CA LYS A 168 2.56 8.14 8.85
C LYS A 168 3.18 6.97 8.10
N GLN A 169 3.75 7.21 6.92
CA GLN A 169 4.90 6.40 6.55
C GLN A 169 5.89 6.60 7.68
N LYS A 170 6.36 5.49 8.27
CA LYS A 170 7.38 5.45 9.31
C LYS A 170 8.37 6.60 9.09
N GLN A 171 8.16 7.73 9.77
CA GLN A 171 9.25 8.21 10.57
C GLN A 171 9.55 6.99 11.42
N LEU A 172 10.70 6.38 11.20
CA LEU A 172 11.47 6.00 12.37
C LEU A 172 11.51 7.30 13.20
N SER A 173 10.51 7.46 14.06
CA SER A 173 10.65 8.38 15.15
C SER A 173 11.93 7.92 15.83
N PRO A 174 12.87 8.82 16.12
CA PRO A 174 13.84 8.52 17.15
C PRO A 174 12.98 8.05 18.31
N CYS A 175 13.17 6.78 18.71
CA CYS A 175 12.56 6.16 19.87
C CYS A 175 12.17 7.23 20.88
N SER A 176 10.86 7.31 21.19
CA SER A 176 10.30 8.18 22.24
C SER A 176 11.35 8.40 23.30
N GLU A 177 11.88 9.62 23.34
CA GLU A 177 13.07 10.05 24.07
C GLU A 177 13.45 9.13 25.25
N LYS A 178 14.20 8.08 24.96
CA LYS A 178 15.38 7.83 25.78
C LYS A 178 16.48 8.48 24.97
N LYS A 179 16.81 9.73 25.29
CA LYS A 179 18.20 10.19 25.12
C LYS A 179 19.05 9.00 25.56
N ALA A 180 19.73 8.35 24.62
CA ALA A 180 20.56 7.21 24.96
C ALA A 180 21.49 7.70 26.06
N THR A 181 21.27 7.23 27.28
CA THR A 181 22.09 7.65 28.40
C THR A 181 23.49 7.21 28.06
N LEU A 182 24.44 8.14 28.06
CA LEU A 182 25.84 7.84 27.76
C LEU A 182 26.21 6.57 28.50
N VAL A 183 26.66 5.57 27.75
CA VAL A 183 27.05 4.31 28.34
C VAL A 183 28.22 4.60 29.27
N ASP A 184 28.02 4.40 30.57
CA ASP A 184 29.02 4.66 31.63
C ASP A 184 29.41 3.40 32.41
N ARG A 185 28.72 2.28 32.17
CA ARG A 185 28.87 1.02 32.90
C ARG A 185 30.16 0.23 32.59
N PHE A 186 30.94 0.62 31.60
CA PHE A 186 32.19 -0.06 31.22
C PHE A 186 33.44 0.77 31.52
N THR A 187 34.61 0.26 31.15
CA THR A 187 35.87 1.01 31.22
C THR A 187 35.77 2.26 30.37
N ARG A 188 36.47 3.34 30.77
CA ARG A 188 36.40 4.66 30.12
C ARG A 188 36.59 4.59 28.60
N GLU A 189 37.57 3.82 28.15
CA GLU A 189 37.90 3.66 26.73
C GLU A 189 36.76 2.98 25.95
N VAL A 190 36.09 2.01 26.57
CA VAL A 190 34.95 1.28 26.00
C VAL A 190 33.72 2.18 25.92
N ASN A 191 33.44 2.94 26.98
CA ASN A 191 32.35 3.91 27.00
C ASN A 191 32.51 4.98 25.90
N VAL A 192 33.73 5.53 25.74
CA VAL A 192 34.01 6.52 24.69
C VAL A 192 33.76 5.94 23.30
N ALA A 193 34.26 4.73 23.01
CA ALA A 193 34.08 4.10 21.71
C ALA A 193 32.61 3.80 21.39
N ILE A 194 31.83 3.32 22.37
CA ILE A 194 30.41 3.02 22.21
C ILE A 194 29.63 4.31 21.93
N ASN A 195 29.84 5.35 22.74
CA ASN A 195 29.11 6.61 22.59
C ASN A 195 29.47 7.33 21.27
N GLN A 196 30.73 7.25 20.83
CA GLN A 196 31.13 7.75 19.50
C GLN A 196 30.43 7.01 18.36
N LYS A 197 30.38 5.67 18.41
CA LYS A 197 29.69 4.88 17.39
C LYS A 197 28.19 5.15 17.35
N TRP A 198 27.58 5.38 18.50
CA TRP A 198 26.17 5.74 18.61
C TRP A 198 25.87 7.06 17.87
N LEU A 199 26.71 8.08 18.06
CA LEU A 199 26.56 9.38 17.38
C LEU A 199 26.67 9.24 15.86
N THR A 200 27.68 8.52 15.37
CA THR A 200 27.85 8.30 13.93
C THR A 200 26.68 7.53 13.31
N LEU A 201 26.08 6.59 14.04
CA LEU A 201 24.90 5.86 13.59
C LEU A 201 23.68 6.78 13.43
N GLN A 202 23.51 7.75 14.32
CA GLN A 202 22.42 8.73 14.23
C GLN A 202 22.60 9.66 13.03
N GLU A 203 23.82 10.15 12.77
CA GLU A 203 24.12 10.97 11.59
C GLU A 203 23.83 10.21 10.28
N LEU A 204 24.21 8.93 10.21
CA LEU A 204 23.94 8.09 9.04
C LEU A 204 22.44 7.80 8.84
N GLU A 205 21.70 7.64 9.94
CA GLU A 205 20.25 7.43 9.89
C GLU A 205 19.53 8.67 9.32
N GLU A 206 19.95 9.87 9.71
CA GLU A 206 19.43 11.12 9.15
C GLU A 206 19.74 11.27 7.64
N GLU A 207 20.96 10.89 7.21
CA GLU A 207 21.32 10.91 5.78
C GLU A 207 20.48 9.95 4.95
N VAL A 208 20.26 8.72 5.44
CA VAL A 208 19.43 7.73 4.75
C VAL A 208 17.98 8.20 4.68
N PHE A 209 17.46 8.75 5.77
CA PHE A 209 16.10 9.30 5.80
C PHE A 209 15.91 10.42 4.76
N SER A 210 16.85 11.37 4.67
CA SER A 210 16.80 12.43 3.66
C SER A 210 16.83 11.88 2.23
N LEU A 211 17.59 10.82 1.98
CA LEU A 211 17.66 10.20 0.67
C LEU A 211 16.33 9.49 0.31
N GLU A 212 15.71 8.80 1.27
CA GLU A 212 14.41 8.16 1.07
C GLU A 212 13.30 9.16 0.74
N GLU A 213 13.28 10.34 1.39
CA GLU A 213 12.34 11.41 1.03
C GLU A 213 12.56 11.90 -0.40
N SER A 214 13.81 12.05 -0.84
CA SER A 214 14.12 12.49 -2.21
C SER A 214 13.58 11.54 -3.30
N PHE A 215 13.56 10.23 -3.04
CA PHE A 215 12.99 9.26 -3.98
C PHE A 215 11.46 9.31 -4.04
N LYS A 216 10.78 9.70 -2.95
CA LYS A 216 9.31 9.87 -2.96
C LYS A 216 8.89 11.08 -3.78
N ASP A 217 9.66 12.17 -3.70
CA ASP A 217 9.46 13.34 -4.55
C ASP A 217 9.67 12.98 -6.03
N GLU A 218 10.68 12.16 -6.34
CA GLU A 218 10.94 11.68 -7.70
C GLU A 218 9.82 10.78 -8.23
N ILE A 219 9.29 9.86 -7.42
CA ILE A 219 8.14 9.02 -7.80
C ILE A 219 6.92 9.90 -8.09
N THR A 220 6.64 10.88 -7.22
CA THR A 220 5.51 11.81 -7.40
C THR A 220 5.66 12.62 -8.68
N PHE A 221 6.89 13.07 -8.98
CA PHE A 221 7.20 13.74 -10.24
C PHE A 221 6.94 12.82 -11.44
N ILE A 222 7.44 11.58 -11.42
CA ILE A 222 7.27 10.62 -12.53
C ILE A 222 5.79 10.31 -12.77
N ASP A 223 5.00 10.06 -11.72
CA ASP A 223 3.57 9.79 -11.84
C ASP A 223 2.82 10.99 -12.44
N SER A 224 3.18 12.21 -12.04
CA SER A 224 2.63 13.44 -12.63
C SER A 224 3.03 13.62 -14.10
N PHE A 225 4.23 13.19 -14.47
CA PHE A 225 4.77 13.34 -15.82
C PHE A 225 4.17 12.31 -16.79
N VAL A 226 3.96 11.07 -16.33
CA VAL A 226 3.41 9.97 -17.15
C VAL A 226 1.88 10.07 -17.31
N SER A 227 1.18 10.69 -16.36
CA SER A 227 -0.29 10.80 -16.38
C SER A 227 -0.84 11.99 -17.18
N ARG A 228 -0.01 12.94 -17.60
CA ARG A 228 -0.43 14.15 -18.32
C ARG A 228 -0.32 13.98 -19.84
N ASP A 229 -1.13 14.76 -20.57
CA ASP A 229 -1.09 14.83 -22.03
C ASP A 229 0.33 15.22 -22.49
N THR A 230 0.96 14.37 -23.30
CA THR A 230 2.35 14.50 -23.74
C THR A 230 2.59 15.72 -24.65
N SER A 231 1.55 16.48 -24.98
CA SER A 231 1.57 17.68 -25.81
C SER A 231 2.50 18.80 -25.29
N GLY A 232 2.83 18.77 -24.00
CA GLY A 232 3.74 19.73 -23.35
C GLY A 232 5.17 19.23 -23.09
N VAL A 233 5.54 18.01 -23.47
CA VAL A 233 6.87 17.44 -23.17
C VAL A 233 7.90 17.82 -24.24
N VAL A 234 9.06 18.32 -23.79
CA VAL A 234 10.20 18.74 -24.61
C VAL A 234 11.39 17.83 -24.33
N MET A 235 11.98 17.28 -25.41
CA MET A 235 13.23 16.53 -25.35
C MET A 235 14.42 17.46 -25.69
N LEU A 236 15.36 17.60 -24.77
CA LEU A 236 16.58 18.40 -24.92
C LEU A 236 17.79 17.49 -25.06
N ASN A 237 18.70 17.83 -25.95
CA ASN A 237 20.02 17.19 -26.01
C ASN A 237 21.04 18.10 -25.32
N VAL A 238 21.54 17.66 -24.18
CA VAL A 238 22.58 18.36 -23.41
C VAL A 238 23.86 17.55 -23.53
N SER A 239 24.76 17.98 -24.42
CA SER A 239 26.09 17.37 -24.62
C SER A 239 26.07 15.86 -24.96
N GLY A 240 25.06 15.40 -25.69
CA GLY A 240 24.88 13.99 -26.07
C GLY A 240 23.95 13.20 -25.16
N THR A 241 23.51 13.78 -24.04
CA THR A 241 22.53 13.19 -23.14
C THR A 241 21.14 13.75 -23.44
N MET A 242 20.19 12.86 -23.74
CA MET A 242 18.78 13.23 -23.91
C MET A 242 18.12 13.43 -22.55
N MET A 243 17.48 14.58 -22.34
CA MET A 243 16.69 14.91 -21.15
C MET A 243 15.27 15.27 -21.57
N ALA A 244 14.27 14.88 -20.78
CA ALA A 244 12.87 15.23 -20.99
C ALA A 244 12.43 16.24 -19.93
N THR A 245 11.66 17.26 -20.32
CA THR A 245 11.10 18.24 -19.38
C THR A 245 9.80 18.82 -19.92
N GLU A 246 9.00 19.48 -19.08
CA GLU A 246 7.80 20.17 -19.56
C GLU A 246 8.15 21.55 -20.14
N ARG A 247 7.45 21.95 -21.20
CA ARG A 247 7.51 23.29 -21.77
C ARG A 247 7.27 24.37 -20.70
N ALA A 248 6.33 24.13 -19.78
CA ALA A 248 6.05 25.04 -18.67
C ALA A 248 7.29 25.31 -17.79
N VAL A 249 8.13 24.30 -17.58
CA VAL A 249 9.39 24.43 -16.82
C VAL A 249 10.38 25.30 -17.59
N LEU A 250 10.47 25.14 -18.91
CA LEU A 250 11.34 25.97 -19.76
C LEU A 250 10.87 27.43 -19.89
N MET A 251 9.58 27.67 -19.69
CA MET A 251 8.98 29.01 -19.72
C MET A 251 8.89 29.67 -18.34
N PHE A 252 9.26 28.99 -17.25
CA PHE A 252 9.15 29.52 -15.89
C PHE A 252 9.86 30.86 -15.70
N ALA A 253 10.99 31.06 -16.37
CA ALA A 253 11.69 32.35 -16.44
C ALA A 253 11.43 32.99 -17.81
N GLU A 254 10.41 33.85 -17.89
CA GLU A 254 9.89 34.47 -19.12
C GLU A 254 10.97 35.19 -19.96
N ASP A 255 11.96 35.80 -19.30
CA ASP A 255 13.05 36.53 -19.95
C ASP A 255 14.22 35.63 -20.42
N SER A 256 14.14 34.31 -20.18
CA SER A 256 15.24 33.39 -20.52
C SER A 256 15.30 33.07 -22.01
N VAL A 257 16.50 32.73 -22.48
CA VAL A 257 16.72 32.27 -23.87
C VAL A 257 15.88 31.04 -24.20
N LEU A 258 15.67 30.15 -23.22
CA LEU A 258 14.83 28.96 -23.37
C LEU A 258 13.35 29.36 -23.51
N ALA A 259 12.83 30.23 -22.64
CA ALA A 259 11.45 30.72 -22.75
C ALA A 259 11.17 31.35 -24.13
N GLN A 260 12.10 32.14 -24.66
CA GLN A 260 11.98 32.74 -26.01
C GLN A 260 12.02 31.74 -27.17
N GLN A 261 12.60 30.55 -26.97
CA GLN A 261 12.62 29.48 -27.97
C GLN A 261 11.34 28.66 -27.96
N PHE A 262 10.72 28.53 -26.78
CA PHE A 262 9.52 27.72 -26.58
C PHE A 262 8.25 28.56 -26.49
N ASP A 263 8.26 29.87 -26.75
CA ASP A 263 7.09 30.76 -26.77
C ASP A 263 5.98 30.31 -27.76
N ASP A 264 4.71 30.64 -27.49
CA ASP A 264 3.53 30.21 -28.25
C ASP A 264 3.59 30.65 -29.74
N THR A 265 4.33 31.73 -30.02
CA THR A 265 4.51 32.24 -31.38
C THR A 265 5.47 31.40 -32.23
N LYS A 266 6.34 30.61 -31.60
CA LYS A 266 7.36 29.76 -32.24
C LYS A 266 7.13 28.27 -32.02
N TRP A 267 6.46 27.92 -30.93
CA TRP A 267 6.06 26.56 -30.60
C TRP A 267 4.91 26.13 -31.49
N THR A 268 5.23 25.52 -32.63
CA THR A 268 4.30 24.62 -33.28
C THR A 268 4.28 23.36 -32.43
N GLU A 269 3.10 22.94 -31.94
CA GLU A 269 2.93 21.64 -31.30
C GLU A 269 3.78 20.62 -32.06
N GLN A 270 4.86 20.12 -31.44
CA GLN A 270 5.45 18.86 -31.87
C GLN A 270 4.49 17.76 -31.40
N GLY A 271 3.27 17.80 -31.94
CA GLY A 271 2.37 16.68 -31.92
C GLY A 271 3.12 15.58 -32.63
N CYS A 272 3.62 14.62 -31.86
CA CYS A 272 3.94 13.32 -32.39
C CYS A 272 2.61 12.80 -32.95
N LYS A 273 2.36 13.07 -34.24
CA LYS A 273 1.37 12.33 -35.05
C LYS A 273 1.80 10.88 -35.26
N ASP A 274 2.85 10.43 -34.57
CA ASP A 274 3.24 9.05 -34.57
C ASP A 274 2.32 8.29 -33.62
N MET A 275 1.73 7.22 -34.14
CA MET A 275 0.94 6.26 -33.38
C MET A 275 1.64 5.95 -32.04
N ARG A 276 0.88 5.81 -30.97
CA ARG A 276 1.43 5.39 -29.67
C ARG A 276 2.15 4.06 -29.90
N VAL A 277 3.34 3.87 -29.31
CA VAL A 277 4.16 2.66 -29.52
C VAL A 277 3.38 1.37 -29.23
N LYS A 278 2.42 1.41 -28.30
CA LYS A 278 1.51 0.30 -27.99
C LYS A 278 0.56 -0.10 -29.13
N ASP A 279 0.35 0.79 -30.09
CA ASP A 279 -0.54 0.63 -31.25
C ASP A 279 0.27 0.34 -32.52
N TRP A 280 1.59 0.10 -32.43
CA TRP A 280 2.46 -0.17 -33.59
C TRP A 280 2.26 -1.57 -34.14
N GLU A 281 2.15 -1.68 -35.46
CA GLU A 281 2.24 -2.96 -36.15
C GLU A 281 3.73 -3.37 -36.31
N PRO A 282 4.02 -4.67 -36.53
CA PRO A 282 5.40 -5.14 -36.71
C PRO A 282 6.21 -4.37 -37.77
N ASP A 283 5.54 -3.88 -38.82
CA ASP A 283 6.15 -3.06 -39.87
C ASP A 283 6.56 -1.66 -39.38
N ASP A 284 5.82 -1.07 -38.44
CA ASP A 284 6.15 0.23 -37.83
C ASP A 284 7.38 0.11 -36.92
N VAL A 285 7.45 -0.97 -36.14
CA VAL A 285 8.63 -1.32 -35.32
C VAL A 285 9.85 -1.46 -36.20
N MET A 286 9.74 -2.14 -37.34
CA MET A 286 10.84 -2.32 -38.28
C MET A 286 11.28 -1.01 -38.94
N LYS A 287 10.31 -0.15 -39.31
CA LYS A 287 10.60 1.17 -39.89
C LYS A 287 11.29 2.10 -38.89
N TRP A 288 10.95 2.01 -37.61
CA TRP A 288 11.66 2.68 -36.53
C TRP A 288 13.07 2.12 -36.35
N MET A 289 13.22 0.80 -36.30
CA MET A 289 14.51 0.14 -36.07
C MET A 289 15.53 0.44 -37.17
N LYS A 290 15.08 0.56 -38.43
CA LYS A 290 15.91 0.99 -39.58
C LYS A 290 16.39 2.43 -39.50
N LYS A 291 15.79 3.29 -38.66
CA LYS A 291 16.26 4.66 -38.42
C LYS A 291 17.37 4.71 -37.36
N ILE A 292 17.59 3.64 -36.60
CA ILE A 292 18.65 3.56 -35.60
C ILE A 292 19.92 3.04 -36.29
N THR A 293 20.94 3.90 -36.36
CA THR A 293 22.14 3.66 -37.18
C THR A 293 23.03 2.53 -36.68
N ASP A 294 22.83 2.07 -35.44
CA ASP A 294 23.73 1.10 -34.76
C ASP A 294 23.11 -0.29 -34.57
N ILE A 295 21.95 -0.58 -35.18
CA ILE A 295 21.32 -1.89 -35.09
C ILE A 295 21.62 -2.71 -36.35
N PRO A 296 22.33 -3.85 -36.23
CA PRO A 296 22.57 -4.75 -37.34
C PRO A 296 21.26 -5.31 -37.93
N ASN A 297 21.13 -5.33 -39.26
CA ASN A 297 19.91 -5.74 -39.97
C ASN A 297 19.40 -7.15 -39.58
N ASN A 298 20.29 -8.06 -39.17
CA ASN A 298 19.92 -9.40 -38.72
C ASN A 298 19.17 -9.39 -37.38
N VAL A 299 19.43 -8.42 -36.51
CA VAL A 299 18.71 -8.26 -35.25
C VAL A 299 17.31 -7.71 -35.52
N ALA A 300 17.17 -6.77 -36.46
CA ALA A 300 15.87 -6.23 -36.84
C ALA A 300 14.92 -7.28 -37.44
N GLN A 301 15.47 -8.30 -38.10
CA GLN A 301 14.68 -9.37 -38.70
C GLN A 301 14.09 -10.35 -37.68
N LEU A 302 14.74 -10.53 -36.52
CA LEU A 302 14.24 -11.36 -35.43
C LEU A 302 12.94 -10.83 -34.82
N PHE A 303 12.69 -9.52 -34.88
CA PHE A 303 11.46 -8.91 -34.36
C PHE A 303 10.26 -9.13 -35.28
N ILE A 304 10.48 -9.44 -36.56
CA ILE A 304 9.43 -9.82 -37.52
C ILE A 304 9.07 -11.30 -37.37
N GLU A 305 10.07 -12.14 -37.07
CA GLU A 305 9.89 -13.59 -36.99
C GLU A 305 9.28 -14.08 -35.66
N ASN A 306 9.19 -13.22 -34.63
CA ASN A 306 8.68 -13.55 -33.29
C ASN A 306 7.36 -12.82 -32.96
N GLU A 307 6.45 -12.72 -33.93
CA GLU A 307 5.07 -12.24 -33.70
C GLU A 307 4.29 -13.16 -32.72
#